data_AF-A0A511XJC9-F1
#
_entry.id   AF-A0A511XJC9-F1
#
_cell.length_a   1.000
_cell.length_b   1.000
_cell.length_c   1.000
_cell.angle_alpha   90.00
_cell.angle_beta   90.00
_cell.angle_gamma   90.00
#
_symmetry.space_group_name_H-M   'P 1'
#
loop_
_entity.id
_entity.type
_entity.pdbx_description
1 polymer ?
#
loop_
_entity_poly.entity_id
_entity_poly.type
_entity_poly.pdbx_seq_one_letter_code
_entity_poly.pdbx_strand_id
1 'polypeptide(L)'
;MAERGELLEWATVFGRGYGTPRAPVEAALEAGLDMVFDIDWQGHRQIREALPEDVVSLFVLPPSLPELERRLKGRDSDAADEIARRMDAALAEISHWREFDHVIVNADLDRAIFEARAILTAARLRTVRQTGLADFIAGFLG
;
A
#
# COMPACT_ATOMS: atom_id res chain seq x y z
N MET A 1 17.22 9.56 11.44
CA MET A 1 16.00 9.93 10.68
C MET A 1 14.78 9.32 11.35
N ALA A 2 14.71 7.97 11.47
CA ALA A 2 13.64 7.29 12.21
C ALA A 2 13.44 7.82 13.65
N GLU A 3 14.49 7.83 14.48
CA GLU A 3 14.44 8.33 15.87
C GLU A 3 14.14 9.84 16.00
N ARG A 4 14.19 10.58 14.89
CA ARG A 4 13.93 12.02 14.84
C ARG A 4 12.55 12.36 14.29
N GLY A 5 11.71 11.36 13.98
CA GLY A 5 10.37 11.56 13.42
C GLY A 5 10.35 12.08 11.98
N GLU A 6 11.50 12.04 11.28
CA GLU A 6 11.66 12.56 9.91
C GLU A 6 11.11 11.60 8.83
N LEU A 7 10.74 10.38 9.24
CA LEU A 7 10.18 9.35 8.37
C LEU A 7 8.68 9.18 8.67
N LEU A 8 7.89 8.96 7.61
CA LEU A 8 6.49 8.61 7.72
C LEU A 8 6.30 7.12 8.02
N GLU A 9 7.13 6.29 7.40
CA GLU A 9 7.29 4.87 7.75
C GLU A 9 8.77 4.48 7.65
N TRP A 10 9.13 3.45 8.40
CA TRP A 10 10.34 2.67 8.16
C TRP A 10 10.06 1.19 8.36
N ALA A 11 10.85 0.32 7.74
CA ALA A 11 10.80 -1.12 7.99
C ALA A 11 12.18 -1.74 7.84
N THR A 12 12.39 -2.89 8.48
CA THR A 12 13.57 -3.75 8.20
C THR A 12 13.11 -4.99 7.47
N VAL A 13 13.38 -5.06 6.18
CA VAL A 13 12.98 -6.17 5.30
C VAL A 13 14.23 -6.92 4.86
N PHE A 14 14.32 -8.21 5.20
CA PHE A 14 15.49 -9.06 4.94
C PHE A 14 16.83 -8.47 5.44
N GLY A 15 16.82 -7.79 6.59
CA GLY A 15 18.02 -7.18 7.19
C GLY A 15 18.46 -5.87 6.53
N ARG A 16 17.67 -5.33 5.59
CA ARG A 16 17.87 -3.99 5.01
C ARG A 16 16.82 -3.03 5.55
N GLY A 17 17.24 -1.85 5.97
CA GLY A 17 16.35 -0.77 6.40
C GLY A 17 15.82 0.02 5.20
N TYR A 18 14.51 0.26 5.20
CA TYR A 18 13.82 1.13 4.26
C TYR A 18 13.04 2.19 5.04
N GLY A 19 12.72 3.30 4.40
CA GLY A 19 11.80 4.26 4.97
C GLY A 19 11.47 5.39 4.03
N THR A 20 10.28 5.93 4.21
CA THR A 20 9.74 7.00 3.38
C THR A 20 9.84 8.34 4.11
N PRO A 21 10.55 9.35 3.57
CA PRO A 21 10.64 10.66 4.18
C PRO A 21 9.27 11.33 4.30
N ARG A 22 9.00 11.98 5.44
CA ARG A 22 7.69 12.59 5.72
C ARG A 22 7.40 13.84 4.87
N ALA A 23 8.37 14.76 4.79
CA ALA A 23 8.14 16.06 4.15
C ALA A 23 7.72 15.98 2.66
N PRO A 24 8.31 15.11 1.81
CA PRO A 24 7.83 14.95 0.44
C PRO A 24 6.41 14.40 0.35
N VAL A 25 6.00 13.58 1.33
CA VAL A 25 4.64 13.04 1.38
C VAL A 25 3.63 14.13 1.71
N GLU A 26 3.87 14.87 2.79
CA GLU A 26 3.01 15.98 3.21
C GLU A 26 2.88 17.02 2.09
N ALA A 27 3.97 17.40 1.44
CA ALA A 27 3.93 18.35 0.33
C ALA A 27 3.10 17.86 -0.87
N ALA A 28 3.14 16.57 -1.19
CA ALA A 28 2.33 16.01 -2.28
C ALA A 28 0.83 15.98 -1.91
N LEU A 29 0.51 15.58 -0.68
CA LEU A 29 -0.87 15.56 -0.18
C LEU A 29 -1.46 16.97 -0.09
N GLU A 30 -0.69 17.96 0.39
CA GLU A 30 -1.08 19.38 0.39
C GLU A 30 -1.34 19.92 -1.02
N ALA A 31 -0.61 19.43 -2.02
CA ALA A 31 -0.83 19.75 -3.43
C ALA A 31 -2.03 19.01 -4.06
N GLY A 32 -2.75 18.17 -3.29
CA GLY A 32 -3.89 17.39 -3.75
C GLY A 32 -3.50 16.20 -4.64
N LEU A 33 -2.25 15.72 -4.54
CA LEU A 33 -1.75 14.58 -5.29
C LEU A 33 -1.83 13.30 -4.45
N ASP A 34 -2.27 12.20 -5.07
CA ASP A 34 -2.20 10.88 -4.42
C ASP A 34 -0.78 10.33 -4.45
N MET A 35 -0.42 9.62 -3.38
CA MET A 35 0.82 8.86 -3.31
C MET A 35 0.56 7.36 -3.23
N VAL A 36 1.35 6.60 -3.98
CA VAL A 36 1.31 5.14 -3.97
C VAL A 36 2.54 4.64 -3.21
N PHE A 37 2.30 3.81 -2.20
CA PHE A 37 3.34 3.17 -1.39
C PHE A 37 3.38 1.66 -1.71
N ASP A 38 4.56 1.15 -2.00
CA ASP A 38 4.84 -0.29 -2.11
C ASP A 38 5.63 -0.70 -0.86
N ILE A 39 4.91 -1.10 0.19
CA ILE A 39 5.43 -1.33 1.55
C ILE A 39 4.86 -2.62 2.15
N ASP A 40 5.53 -3.14 3.18
CA ASP A 40 5.07 -4.31 3.93
C ASP A 40 4.00 -3.96 4.98
N TRP A 41 3.53 -4.97 5.73
CA TRP A 41 2.52 -4.78 6.78
C TRP A 41 3.00 -3.89 7.93
N GLN A 42 4.31 -3.81 8.21
CA GLN A 42 4.88 -2.98 9.27
C GLN A 42 4.85 -1.50 8.86
N GLY A 43 5.25 -1.21 7.62
CA GLY A 43 5.15 0.12 7.04
C GLY A 43 3.69 0.57 6.95
N HIS A 44 2.79 -0.32 6.50
CA HIS A 44 1.35 -0.04 6.42
C HIS A 44 0.75 0.40 7.77
N ARG A 45 1.07 -0.30 8.87
CA ARG A 45 0.63 0.11 10.22
C ARG A 45 1.10 1.50 10.58
N GLN A 46 2.36 1.83 10.34
CA GLN A 46 2.93 3.14 10.65
C GLN A 46 2.28 4.26 9.85
N ILE A 47 2.04 4.07 8.53
CA ILE A 47 1.35 5.08 7.73
C ILE A 47 -0.09 5.24 8.21
N ARG A 48 -0.81 4.15 8.53
CA ARG A 48 -2.17 4.25 9.08
C ARG A 48 -2.22 4.99 10.42
N GLU A 49 -1.23 4.79 11.29
CA GLU A 49 -1.14 5.52 12.56
C GLU A 49 -0.84 7.01 12.33
N ALA A 50 0.01 7.33 11.35
CA ALA A 50 0.37 8.71 11.03
C ALA A 50 -0.75 9.47 10.29
N LEU A 51 -1.55 8.78 9.46
CA LEU A 51 -2.56 9.36 8.56
C LEU A 51 -3.90 8.58 8.61
N PRO A 52 -4.56 8.47 9.78
CA PRO A 52 -5.65 7.50 10.01
C PRO A 52 -6.87 7.64 9.10
N GLU A 53 -7.16 8.83 8.58
CA GLU A 53 -8.30 9.07 7.68
C GLU A 53 -7.91 9.13 6.19
N ASP A 54 -6.61 9.17 5.89
CA ASP A 54 -6.10 9.47 4.54
C ASP A 54 -5.47 8.26 3.82
N VAL A 55 -5.27 7.14 4.52
CA VAL A 55 -4.82 5.89 3.90
C VAL A 55 -5.98 5.14 3.26
N VAL A 56 -5.78 4.67 2.03
CA VAL A 56 -6.58 3.60 1.41
C VAL A 56 -5.64 2.46 1.08
N SER A 57 -5.94 1.27 1.60
CA SER A 57 -5.00 0.15 1.55
C SER A 57 -5.52 -1.03 0.74
N LEU A 58 -4.61 -1.61 -0.04
CA LEU A 58 -4.83 -2.72 -0.96
C LEU A 58 -3.85 -3.84 -0.63
N PHE A 59 -4.34 -5.04 -0.31
CA PHE A 59 -3.52 -6.23 -0.19
C PHE A 59 -3.64 -7.08 -1.46
N VAL A 60 -2.54 -7.33 -2.16
CA VAL A 60 -2.55 -8.05 -3.45
C VAL A 60 -2.10 -9.49 -3.27
N LEU A 61 -3.01 -10.43 -3.53
CA LEU A 61 -2.76 -11.87 -3.44
C LEU A 61 -2.54 -12.49 -4.82
N PRO A 62 -1.67 -13.50 -4.95
CA PRO A 62 -1.74 -14.43 -6.07
C PRO A 62 -3.01 -15.31 -5.96
N PRO A 63 -3.50 -15.90 -7.07
CA PRO A 63 -4.66 -16.78 -7.07
C PRO A 63 -4.47 -18.09 -6.28
N SER A 64 -3.23 -18.49 -6.01
CA SER A 64 -2.93 -19.73 -5.28
C SER A 64 -1.49 -19.77 -4.77
N LEU A 65 -1.20 -20.69 -3.84
CA LEU A 65 0.17 -20.95 -3.36
C LEU A 65 1.10 -21.48 -4.46
N PRO A 66 0.68 -22.43 -5.34
CA PRO A 66 1.52 -22.84 -6.47
C PRO A 66 1.87 -21.68 -7.42
N GLU A 67 0.94 -20.74 -7.61
CA GLU A 67 1.19 -19.54 -8.40
C GLU A 67 2.23 -18.63 -7.76
N LEU A 68 2.15 -18.42 -6.44
CA LEU A 68 3.14 -17.66 -5.67
C LEU A 68 4.54 -18.25 -5.84
N GLU A 69 4.67 -19.57 -5.62
CA GLU A 69 5.93 -20.29 -5.75
C GLU A 69 6.50 -20.17 -7.18
N ARG A 70 5.64 -20.31 -8.21
CA ARG A 70 6.04 -20.12 -9.61
C ARG A 70 6.59 -18.72 -9.87
N ARG A 71 5.92 -17.68 -9.35
CA ARG A 71 6.36 -16.27 -9.50
C ARG A 71 7.68 -15.99 -8.79
N LEU A 72 7.91 -16.58 -7.62
CA LEU A 72 9.16 -16.42 -6.88
C LEU A 72 10.34 -17.09 -7.60
N LYS A 73 10.10 -18.27 -8.21
CA LYS A 73 11.10 -18.99 -9.03
C LYS A 73 11.51 -18.22 -10.30
N GLY A 74 10.59 -17.46 -10.91
CA GLY A 74 10.82 -16.76 -12.17
C GLY A 74 11.65 -15.45 -12.07
N ARG A 75 12.10 -15.04 -10.88
CA ARG A 75 12.80 -13.75 -10.65
C ARG A 75 14.33 -13.84 -10.60
N ASP A 76 14.93 -14.81 -11.31
CA ASP A 76 16.39 -14.90 -11.61
C ASP A 76 17.38 -15.09 -10.43
N SER A 77 16.93 -15.63 -9.29
CA SER A 77 17.74 -16.05 -8.12
C SER A 77 16.83 -16.84 -7.15
N ASP A 78 17.20 -17.88 -6.41
CA ASP A 78 18.45 -18.61 -6.12
C ASP A 78 18.02 -20.02 -5.64
N ALA A 79 18.97 -20.88 -5.21
CA ALA A 79 18.78 -22.25 -4.73
C ALA A 79 17.47 -22.56 -3.96
N ALA A 80 17.03 -23.82 -3.96
CA ALA A 80 15.77 -24.27 -3.34
C ALA A 80 15.52 -23.75 -1.91
N ASP A 81 16.60 -23.59 -1.12
CA ASP A 81 16.55 -23.07 0.25
C ASP A 81 16.12 -21.59 0.32
N GLU A 82 16.52 -20.76 -0.66
CA GLU A 82 16.10 -19.36 -0.76
C GLU A 82 14.61 -19.25 -1.14
N ILE A 83 14.14 -20.12 -2.05
CA ILE A 83 12.72 -20.18 -2.42
C ILE A 83 11.87 -20.55 -1.19
N ALA A 84 12.29 -21.55 -0.42
CA ALA A 84 11.59 -21.95 0.81
C ALA A 84 11.52 -20.78 1.81
N ARG A 85 12.65 -20.10 2.06
CA ARG A 85 12.70 -18.92 2.95
C ARG A 85 11.77 -17.79 2.49
N ARG A 86 11.71 -17.53 1.18
CA ARG A 86 10.83 -16.50 0.60
C ARG A 86 9.35 -16.91 0.66
N MET A 87 9.04 -18.19 0.50
CA MET A 87 7.68 -18.71 0.69
C MET A 87 7.21 -18.53 2.13
N ASP A 88 8.05 -18.86 3.12
CA ASP A 88 7.72 -18.68 4.53
C ASP A 88 7.49 -17.20 4.89
N ALA A 89 8.35 -16.32 4.38
CA ALA A 89 8.18 -14.87 4.54
C ALA A 89 6.86 -14.37 3.94
N ALA A 90 6.53 -14.81 2.71
CA ALA A 90 5.29 -14.42 2.05
C ALA A 90 4.04 -14.95 2.80
N LEU A 91 4.09 -16.17 3.36
CA LEU A 91 3.00 -16.70 4.18
C LEU A 91 2.80 -15.91 5.47
N ALA A 92 3.90 -15.48 6.11
CA ALA A 92 3.84 -14.62 7.27
C ALA A 92 3.20 -13.27 6.92
N GLU A 93 3.60 -12.62 5.82
CA GLU A 93 2.97 -11.38 5.32
C GLU A 93 1.48 -11.58 5.01
N ILE A 94 1.10 -12.67 4.34
CA ILE A 94 -0.29 -12.99 4.01
C ILE A 94 -1.15 -13.08 5.27
N SER A 95 -0.62 -13.52 6.41
CA SER A 95 -1.39 -13.61 7.66
C SER A 95 -1.94 -12.26 8.15
N HIS A 96 -1.34 -11.15 7.72
CA HIS A 96 -1.72 -9.78 8.06
C HIS A 96 -2.76 -9.15 7.11
N TRP A 97 -3.31 -9.91 6.14
CA TRP A 97 -4.24 -9.36 5.13
C TRP A 97 -5.45 -8.60 5.72
N ARG A 98 -5.88 -8.97 6.94
CA ARG A 98 -7.04 -8.37 7.63
C ARG A 98 -6.83 -6.92 8.06
N GLU A 99 -5.59 -6.43 8.00
CA GLU A 99 -5.23 -5.07 8.37
C GLU A 99 -5.43 -4.07 7.22
N PHE A 100 -5.71 -4.59 6.02
CA PHE A 100 -5.92 -3.81 4.82
C PHE A 100 -7.42 -3.67 4.55
N ASP A 101 -7.81 -2.53 3.98
CA ASP A 101 -9.22 -2.21 3.70
C ASP A 101 -9.79 -3.09 2.57
N HIS A 102 -8.94 -3.49 1.62
CA HIS A 102 -9.31 -4.27 0.44
C HIS A 102 -8.30 -5.37 0.14
N VAL A 103 -8.78 -6.48 -0.42
CA VAL A 103 -7.95 -7.57 -0.94
C VAL A 103 -8.23 -7.74 -2.44
N ILE A 104 -7.18 -7.75 -3.26
CA ILE A 104 -7.26 -7.99 -4.71
C ILE A 104 -6.55 -9.31 -5.01
N VAL A 105 -7.25 -10.23 -5.68
CA VAL A 105 -6.65 -11.49 -6.15
C VAL A 105 -6.18 -11.31 -7.59
N ASN A 106 -4.87 -11.24 -7.78
CA ASN A 106 -4.20 -11.03 -9.05
C ASN A 106 -4.09 -12.33 -9.87
N ALA A 107 -5.26 -12.87 -10.26
CA ALA A 107 -5.40 -13.98 -11.19
C ALA A 107 -5.26 -13.54 -12.66
N ASP A 108 -5.75 -12.34 -12.96
CA ASP A 108 -5.68 -11.66 -14.25
C ASP A 108 -5.23 -10.22 -14.02
N LEU A 109 -4.20 -9.77 -14.75
CA LEU A 109 -3.55 -8.49 -14.49
C LEU A 109 -4.47 -7.32 -14.81
N ASP A 110 -5.18 -7.38 -15.93
CA ASP A 110 -6.06 -6.30 -16.37
C ASP A 110 -7.23 -6.12 -15.41
N ARG A 111 -7.79 -7.23 -14.93
CA ARG A 111 -8.82 -7.22 -13.89
C ARG A 111 -8.29 -6.66 -12.56
N ALA A 112 -7.11 -7.07 -12.10
CA ALA A 112 -6.53 -6.57 -10.86
C ALA A 112 -6.27 -5.04 -10.93
N ILE A 113 -5.79 -4.55 -12.08
CA ILE A 113 -5.62 -3.12 -12.33
C ILE A 113 -6.97 -2.39 -12.32
N PHE A 114 -7.99 -2.97 -12.96
CA PHE A 114 -9.34 -2.41 -12.96
C PHE A 114 -9.89 -2.28 -11.53
N GLU A 115 -9.78 -3.34 -10.71
CA GLU A 115 -10.23 -3.35 -9.32
C GLU A 115 -9.49 -2.32 -8.47
N ALA A 116 -8.16 -2.21 -8.60
CA ALA A 116 -7.36 -1.19 -7.91
C ALA A 116 -7.78 0.24 -8.30
N ARG A 117 -8.02 0.50 -9.59
CA ARG A 117 -8.49 1.81 -10.09
C ARG A 117 -9.89 2.14 -9.60
N ALA A 118 -10.77 1.14 -9.51
CA ALA A 118 -12.12 1.33 -8.98
C ALA A 118 -12.07 1.76 -7.50
N ILE A 119 -11.23 1.10 -6.70
CA ILE A 119 -11.02 1.46 -5.29
C ILE A 119 -10.46 2.88 -5.16
N LEU A 120 -9.43 3.22 -5.94
CA LEU A 120 -8.86 4.58 -5.95
C LEU A 120 -9.91 5.64 -6.33
N THR A 121 -10.74 5.36 -7.34
CA THR A 121 -11.81 6.27 -7.76
C THR A 121 -12.83 6.46 -6.64
N ALA A 122 -13.29 5.38 -6.02
CA ALA A 122 -14.23 5.45 -4.89
C ALA A 122 -13.64 6.21 -3.69
N ALA A 123 -12.35 6.00 -3.40
CA ALA A 123 -11.64 6.70 -2.34
C ALA A 123 -11.63 8.21 -2.55
N ARG A 124 -11.28 8.67 -3.76
CA ARG A 124 -11.29 10.10 -4.15
C ARG A 124 -12.68 10.74 -4.08
N LEU A 125 -13.74 9.94 -4.19
CA LEU A 125 -15.12 10.42 -4.10
C LEU A 125 -15.66 10.54 -2.67
N ARG A 126 -14.90 10.13 -1.64
CA ARG A 126 -15.28 10.43 -0.26
C ARG A 126 -15.30 11.94 -0.04
N THR A 127 -16.40 12.47 0.50
CA THR A 127 -16.59 13.92 0.76
C THR A 127 -15.40 14.55 1.49
N VAL A 128 -14.85 13.85 2.48
CA VAL A 128 -13.71 14.33 3.28
C VAL A 128 -12.41 14.49 2.49
N ARG A 129 -12.31 13.88 1.30
CA ARG A 129 -11.13 13.94 0.42
C ARG A 129 -11.33 14.84 -0.81
N GLN A 130 -12.53 15.42 -0.98
CA GLN A 130 -12.80 16.31 -2.09
C GLN A 130 -12.35 17.74 -1.76
N THR A 131 -11.09 18.03 -2.05
CA THR A 131 -10.50 19.37 -1.86
C THR A 131 -11.30 20.43 -2.62
N GLY A 132 -11.63 21.53 -1.94
CA GLY A 132 -12.42 22.64 -2.52
C GLY A 132 -13.92 22.37 -2.65
N LEU A 133 -14.43 21.20 -2.25
CA LEU A 133 -15.87 20.91 -2.29
C LEU A 133 -16.66 21.90 -1.42
N ALA A 134 -16.17 22.25 -0.24
CA ALA A 134 -16.86 23.17 0.66
C ALA A 134 -17.10 24.55 -0.01
N ASP A 135 -16.06 25.11 -0.63
CA ASP A 135 -16.15 26.39 -1.35
C ASP A 135 -17.05 26.27 -2.58
N PHE A 136 -16.94 25.16 -3.32
CA PHE A 136 -17.81 24.86 -4.47
C PHE A 136 -19.29 24.82 -4.05
N ILE A 137 -19.60 24.16 -2.93
CA ILE A 137 -20.96 24.07 -2.37
C ILE A 137 -21.44 25.42 -1.84
N ALA A 138 -20.57 26.19 -1.19
CA ALA A 138 -20.90 27.55 -0.74
C ALA A 138 -21.39 28.42 -1.91
N GLY A 139 -20.80 28.27 -3.10
CA GLY A 139 -21.26 28.95 -4.32
C GLY A 139 -22.71 28.63 -4.73
N PHE A 140 -23.28 27.49 -4.32
CA PHE A 140 -24.69 27.18 -4.53
C PHE A 140 -25.60 27.73 -3.43
N LEU A 141 -25.07 27.95 -2.23
CA LEU A 141 -25.85 28.30 -1.04
C LEU A 141 -25.96 29.82 -0.80
N GLY A 142 -25.17 30.63 -1.52
CA GLY A 142 -25.16 32.10 -1.40
C GLY A 142 -24.28 32.59 -0.26
#